data_AF-A0A447N9C2-F1
#
_entry.id   AF-A0A447N9C2-F1
#
_cell.length_a   1.000
_cell.length_b   1.000
_cell.length_c   1.000
_cell.angle_alpha   90.00
_cell.angle_beta   90.00
_cell.angle_gamma   90.00
#
_symmetry.space_group_name_H-M   'P 1'
#
loop_
_entity.id
_entity.type
_entity.pdbx_description
1 polymer ?
#
loop_
_entity_poly.entity_id
_entity_poly.type
_entity_poly.pdbx_seq_one_letter_code
_entity_poly.pdbx_strand_id
1 'polypeptide(L)'
;MMTHWPSPAKLNLFLYITGQRADGYHTLQTLFQFLDYGDTLHIEPRHDGEIHLLTPVNGVENEDNLIVRAARLLMKVASESGRLPAGSGADISIEKRLPMGGGLGGGSSNAATVLVALNHLWQCGLSIDELATLGLTLGADVPVFVRGHAAFAEGVGEILTPVNPPEKWYLVAHPGVSIPTTGYL
;
A
#
# COMPACT_ATOMS: atom_id res chain seq x y z
N MET A 1 6.78 -21.13 -7.36
CA MET A 1 8.03 -20.75 -6.66
C MET A 1 7.75 -19.49 -5.89
N MET A 2 7.99 -19.55 -4.58
CA MET A 2 7.80 -18.42 -3.68
C MET A 2 8.76 -17.27 -3.99
N THR A 3 8.25 -16.04 -3.95
CA THR A 3 9.01 -14.79 -4.12
C THR A 3 8.84 -13.90 -2.90
N HIS A 4 9.81 -13.01 -2.66
CA HIS A 4 9.87 -12.14 -1.48
C HIS A 4 9.84 -10.68 -1.91
N TRP A 5 8.97 -9.89 -1.27
CA TRP A 5 8.74 -8.51 -1.66
C TRP A 5 8.76 -7.59 -0.43
N PRO A 6 9.59 -6.53 -0.42
CA PRO A 6 9.61 -5.58 0.68
C PRO A 6 8.32 -4.77 0.72
N SER A 7 7.87 -4.47 1.94
CA SER A 7 6.75 -3.57 2.20
C SER A 7 7.18 -2.53 3.25
N PRO A 8 7.91 -1.49 2.80
CA PRO A 8 8.59 -0.55 3.69
C PRO A 8 7.59 0.35 4.44
N ALA A 9 8.01 0.89 5.59
CA ALA A 9 7.32 2.01 6.21
C ALA A 9 7.59 3.32 5.48
N LYS A 10 6.77 4.33 5.78
CA LYS A 10 7.04 5.73 5.43
C LYS A 10 7.06 6.63 6.66
N LEU A 11 7.61 7.83 6.47
CA LEU A 11 7.42 8.99 7.34
C LEU A 11 6.83 10.13 6.54
N ASN A 12 5.96 10.92 7.16
CA ASN A 12 5.63 12.27 6.71
C ASN A 12 6.68 13.22 7.32
N LEU A 13 7.69 13.64 6.54
CA LEU A 13 8.75 14.53 7.02
C LEU A 13 8.22 15.91 7.43
N PHE A 14 7.14 16.34 6.78
CA PHE A 14 6.23 17.37 7.24
C PHE A 14 4.81 17.01 6.81
N LEU A 15 3.81 17.60 7.46
CA LEU A 15 2.40 17.49 7.08
C LEU A 15 1.70 18.79 7.41
N TYR A 16 1.14 19.42 6.38
CA TYR A 16 0.30 20.62 6.49
C TYR A 16 -1.11 20.27 6.05
N ILE A 17 -2.09 20.66 6.86
CA ILE A 17 -3.50 20.66 6.48
C ILE A 17 -3.76 22.03 5.84
N THR A 18 -4.07 22.05 4.54
CA THR A 18 -4.25 23.30 3.78
C THR A 18 -5.71 23.73 3.67
N GLY A 19 -6.64 22.85 4.01
CA GLY A 19 -8.07 23.13 3.99
C GLY A 19 -8.91 21.86 4.16
N GLN A 20 -10.22 22.02 4.07
CA GLN A 20 -11.19 20.93 4.08
C GLN A 20 -12.17 21.10 2.91
N ARG A 21 -12.40 20.01 2.18
CA ARG A 21 -13.34 19.94 1.06
C ARG A 21 -14.77 19.80 1.58
N ALA A 22 -15.74 20.08 0.71
CA ALA A 22 -17.17 19.95 1.03
C ALA A 22 -17.61 18.51 1.33
N ASP A 23 -16.85 17.51 0.87
CA ASP A 23 -17.07 16.08 1.15
C ASP A 23 -16.43 15.62 2.47
N GLY A 24 -15.89 16.55 3.26
CA GLY A 24 -15.26 16.30 4.55
C GLY A 24 -13.76 16.00 4.47
N TYR A 25 -13.20 15.70 3.29
CA TYR A 25 -11.78 15.36 3.19
C TYR A 25 -10.88 16.59 3.37
N HIS A 26 -9.79 16.44 4.12
CA HIS A 26 -8.77 17.47 4.23
C HIS A 26 -7.84 17.47 3.02
N THR A 27 -7.53 18.66 2.53
CA THR A 27 -6.42 18.85 1.59
C THR A 27 -5.12 18.97 2.37
N LEU A 28 -4.08 18.32 1.88
CA LEU A 28 -2.79 18.22 2.54
C LEU A 28 -1.67 18.70 1.62
N GLN A 29 -0.59 19.15 2.24
CA GLN A 29 0.74 19.22 1.65
C GLN A 29 1.67 18.44 2.55
N THR A 30 2.29 17.37 2.05
CA THR A 30 3.15 16.50 2.85
C THR A 30 4.33 15.98 2.04
N LEU A 31 5.40 15.59 2.72
CA LEU A 31 6.57 14.97 2.11
C LEU A 31 6.77 13.57 2.65
N PHE A 32 6.63 12.58 1.77
CA PHE A 32 6.88 11.18 2.07
C PHE A 32 8.34 10.79 1.86
N GLN A 33 8.90 10.06 2.82
CA GLN A 33 10.17 9.35 2.67
C GLN A 33 9.99 7.93 3.21
N PHE A 34 10.50 6.93 2.48
CA PHE A 34 10.49 5.55 2.95
C PHE A 34 11.57 5.30 3.98
N LEU A 35 11.33 4.31 4.83
CA LEU A 35 12.35 3.73 5.67
C LEU A 35 12.85 2.43 5.03
N ASP A 36 14.15 2.16 5.14
CA ASP A 36 14.72 0.84 4.88
C ASP A 36 14.39 -0.13 6.03
N TYR A 37 13.10 -0.23 6.34
CA TYR A 37 12.53 -1.02 7.42
C TYR A 37 11.03 -1.21 7.13
N GLY A 38 10.54 -2.45 7.25
CA GLY A 38 9.15 -2.75 6.90
C GLY A 38 8.76 -4.19 7.13
N ASP A 39 7.56 -4.51 6.65
CA ASP A 39 7.11 -5.89 6.54
C ASP A 39 7.74 -6.57 5.31
N THR A 40 7.63 -7.90 5.24
CA THR A 40 7.99 -8.67 4.04
C THR A 40 6.79 -9.51 3.60
N LEU A 41 6.43 -9.43 2.32
CA LEU A 41 5.43 -10.29 1.71
C LEU A 41 6.10 -11.47 1.00
N HIS A 42 5.58 -12.66 1.24
CA HIS A 42 5.92 -13.87 0.51
C HIS A 42 4.74 -14.23 -0.38
N ILE A 43 5.00 -14.41 -1.67
CA ILE A 43 3.95 -14.65 -2.66
C ILE A 43 4.33 -15.86 -3.50
N GLU A 44 3.43 -16.83 -3.54
CA GLU A 44 3.48 -17.99 -4.42
C GLU A 44 2.30 -17.95 -5.40
N PRO A 45 2.53 -17.79 -6.72
CA PRO A 45 1.47 -17.81 -7.71
C PRO A 45 0.73 -19.16 -7.74
N ARG A 46 -0.58 -19.08 -7.96
CA ARG A 46 -1.47 -20.24 -8.17
C ARG A 46 -2.09 -20.20 -9.57
N HIS A 47 -2.71 -21.32 -9.95
CA HIS A 47 -3.32 -21.54 -11.27
C HIS A 47 -4.80 -21.96 -11.20
N ASP A 48 -5.43 -21.81 -10.04
CA ASP A 48 -6.84 -22.16 -9.78
C ASP A 48 -7.76 -20.95 -9.58
N GLY A 49 -7.24 -19.73 -9.71
CA GLY A 49 -8.02 -18.49 -9.54
C GLY A 49 -8.20 -18.04 -8.09
N GLU A 50 -7.65 -18.77 -7.12
CA GLU A 50 -7.88 -18.48 -5.70
C GLU A 50 -6.85 -17.51 -5.11
N ILE A 51 -7.30 -16.70 -4.13
CA ILE A 51 -6.47 -15.80 -3.34
C ILE A 51 -6.55 -16.22 -1.88
N HIS A 52 -5.41 -16.62 -1.32
CA HIS A 52 -5.31 -16.95 0.10
C HIS A 52 -4.32 -16.04 0.82
N LEU A 53 -4.76 -15.50 1.95
CA LEU A 53 -3.87 -14.95 2.96
C LEU A 53 -3.60 -16.03 4.01
N LEU A 54 -2.40 -16.60 3.99
CA LEU A 54 -2.01 -17.73 4.84
C LEU A 54 -1.67 -17.29 6.27
N THR A 55 -1.39 -16.01 6.48
CA THR A 55 -1.03 -15.42 7.78
C THR A 55 -2.05 -14.36 8.16
N PRO A 56 -3.04 -14.71 9.01
CA PRO A 56 -4.00 -13.73 9.52
C PRO A 56 -3.29 -12.59 10.25
N VAL A 57 -3.80 -11.37 10.07
CA VAL A 57 -3.36 -10.19 10.83
C VAL A 57 -4.32 -10.00 11.99
N ASN A 58 -3.81 -10.02 13.21
CA ASN A 58 -4.65 -9.94 14.41
C ASN A 58 -5.55 -8.68 14.40
N GLY A 59 -6.85 -8.88 14.63
CA GLY A 59 -7.84 -7.80 14.65
C GLY A 59 -8.30 -7.31 13.27
N VAL A 60 -7.94 -8.01 12.18
CA VAL A 60 -8.42 -7.70 10.82
C VAL A 60 -8.91 -9.00 10.18
N GLU A 61 -10.20 -9.05 9.86
CA GLU A 61 -10.78 -10.15 9.09
C GLU A 61 -10.12 -10.25 7.72
N ASN A 62 -10.00 -11.47 7.19
CA ASN A 62 -9.27 -11.71 5.94
C ASN A 62 -9.81 -10.86 4.77
N GLU A 63 -11.13 -10.70 4.70
CA GLU A 63 -11.82 -9.92 3.66
C GLU A 63 -11.58 -8.41 3.76
N ASP A 64 -11.37 -7.92 4.98
CA ASP A 64 -11.07 -6.52 5.26
C ASP A 64 -9.58 -6.21 5.13
N ASN A 65 -8.74 -7.25 5.08
CA ASN A 65 -7.30 -7.10 4.95
C ASN A 65 -6.92 -6.49 3.59
N LEU A 66 -6.16 -5.39 3.64
CA LEU A 66 -5.73 -4.67 2.45
C LEU A 66 -4.90 -5.52 1.48
N ILE A 67 -4.24 -6.59 1.94
CA ILE A 67 -3.56 -7.57 1.08
C ILE A 67 -4.57 -8.28 0.17
N VAL A 68 -5.62 -8.85 0.75
CA VAL A 68 -6.66 -9.59 0.02
C VAL A 68 -7.44 -8.65 -0.89
N ARG A 69 -7.82 -7.48 -0.36
CA ARG A 69 -8.53 -6.44 -1.13
C ARG A 69 -7.73 -5.97 -2.34
N ALA A 70 -6.42 -5.73 -2.18
CA ALA A 70 -5.54 -5.33 -3.28
C ALA A 70 -5.42 -6.43 -4.35
N ALA A 71 -5.20 -7.68 -3.94
CA ALA A 71 -5.09 -8.81 -4.85
C ALA A 71 -6.36 -9.00 -5.69
N ARG A 72 -7.53 -8.95 -5.04
CA ARG A 72 -8.83 -9.09 -5.72
C ARG A 72 -9.17 -7.89 -6.61
N LEU A 73 -8.83 -6.67 -6.18
CA LEU A 73 -9.03 -5.49 -6.99
C LEU A 73 -8.21 -5.57 -8.29
N LEU A 74 -6.94 -5.94 -8.19
CA LEU A 74 -6.08 -6.15 -9.37
C LEU A 74 -6.63 -7.26 -10.26
N MET A 75 -6.99 -8.41 -9.67
CA MET A 75 -7.56 -9.56 -10.40
C MET A 75 -8.80 -9.15 -11.20
N LYS A 76 -9.74 -8.44 -10.56
CA LYS A 76 -10.95 -7.94 -11.20
C LYS A 76 -10.61 -7.03 -12.40
N VAL A 77 -9.79 -6.02 -12.19
CA VAL A 77 -9.49 -5.00 -13.22
C VAL A 77 -8.66 -5.59 -14.38
N ALA A 78 -7.72 -6.48 -14.08
CA ALA A 78 -6.96 -7.19 -15.10
C ALA A 78 -7.87 -8.15 -15.90
N SER A 79 -8.81 -8.83 -15.25
CA SER A 79 -9.78 -9.70 -15.93
C SER A 79 -10.72 -8.90 -16.83
N GLU A 80 -11.28 -7.79 -16.34
CA GLU A 80 -12.19 -6.91 -17.10
C GLU A 80 -11.52 -6.31 -18.34
N SER A 81 -10.21 -6.10 -18.30
CA SER A 81 -9.42 -5.58 -19.42
C SER A 81 -8.75 -6.67 -20.28
N GLY A 82 -9.05 -7.95 -20.04
CA GLY A 82 -8.48 -9.07 -20.81
C GLY A 82 -6.97 -9.27 -20.61
N ARG A 83 -6.42 -8.72 -19.53
CA ARG A 83 -4.99 -8.72 -19.19
C ARG A 83 -4.62 -9.79 -18.16
N LEU A 84 -5.59 -10.46 -17.55
CA LEU A 84 -5.34 -11.52 -16.57
C LEU A 84 -5.25 -12.90 -17.26
N PRO A 85 -4.13 -13.62 -17.15
CA PRO A 85 -4.06 -15.01 -17.60
C PRO A 85 -5.08 -15.89 -16.86
N ALA A 86 -5.66 -16.87 -17.57
CA ALA A 86 -6.63 -17.79 -16.98
C ALA A 86 -6.04 -18.57 -15.79
N GLY A 87 -6.82 -18.67 -14.71
CA GLY A 87 -6.41 -19.36 -13.48
C GLY A 87 -5.46 -18.56 -12.57
N SER A 88 -5.10 -17.32 -12.90
CA SER A 88 -4.22 -16.51 -12.05
C SER A 88 -4.75 -16.42 -10.62
N GLY A 89 -3.97 -16.89 -9.65
CA GLY A 89 -4.23 -16.80 -8.22
C GLY A 89 -2.93 -16.65 -7.43
N ALA A 90 -3.00 -16.62 -6.10
CA ALA A 90 -1.83 -16.51 -5.24
C ALA A 90 -2.10 -16.97 -3.80
N ASP A 91 -1.12 -17.66 -3.23
CA ASP A 91 -0.95 -17.76 -1.79
C ASP A 91 -0.03 -16.62 -1.32
N ILE A 92 -0.47 -15.88 -0.31
CA ILE A 92 0.22 -14.70 0.22
C ILE A 92 0.42 -14.87 1.72
N SER A 93 1.63 -14.63 2.22
CA SER A 93 1.90 -14.50 3.65
C SER A 93 2.70 -13.24 3.94
N ILE A 94 2.54 -12.71 5.14
CA ILE A 94 3.22 -11.49 5.62
C ILE A 94 4.06 -11.80 6.85
N GLU A 95 5.34 -11.47 6.79
CA GLU A 95 6.17 -11.28 7.98
C GLU A 95 5.93 -9.86 8.50
N LYS A 96 5.02 -9.73 9.48
CA LYS A 96 4.59 -8.45 10.02
C LYS A 96 5.58 -7.92 11.06
N ARG A 97 6.17 -6.75 10.80
CA ARG A 97 7.08 -6.03 11.70
C ARG A 97 6.58 -4.63 12.05
N LEU A 98 5.86 -3.98 11.15
CA LEU A 98 5.28 -2.66 11.39
C LEU A 98 4.06 -2.80 12.34
N PRO A 99 3.87 -1.86 13.28
CA PRO A 99 2.68 -1.82 14.11
C PRO A 99 1.42 -1.56 13.26
N MET A 100 0.27 -1.92 13.82
CA MET A 100 -1.01 -1.48 13.26
C MET A 100 -1.18 0.02 13.50
N GLY A 101 -1.45 0.78 12.43
CA GLY A 101 -1.57 2.24 12.53
C GLY A 101 -0.22 2.95 12.77
N GLY A 102 -0.19 3.85 13.76
CA GLY A 102 1.04 4.56 14.18
C GLY A 102 1.63 5.56 13.17
N GLY A 103 0.91 5.86 12.08
CA GLY A 103 1.33 6.82 11.06
C GLY A 103 2.40 6.31 10.07
N LEU A 104 2.83 5.05 10.17
CA LEU A 104 3.91 4.47 9.34
C LEU A 104 3.46 3.96 7.97
N GLY A 105 2.15 3.97 7.70
CA GLY A 105 1.59 3.58 6.40
C GLY A 105 1.67 2.08 6.09
N GLY A 106 1.82 1.21 7.10
CA GLY A 106 2.04 -0.23 6.88
C GLY A 106 0.96 -0.90 6.03
N GLY A 107 -0.33 -0.68 6.31
CA GLY A 107 -1.41 -1.25 5.50
C GLY A 107 -1.39 -0.78 4.05
N SER A 108 -1.13 0.51 3.81
CA SER A 108 -1.01 1.08 2.46
C SER A 108 0.20 0.50 1.72
N SER A 109 1.32 0.32 2.42
CA SER A 109 2.51 -0.34 1.90
C SER A 109 2.22 -1.79 1.50
N ASN A 110 1.50 -2.54 2.35
CA ASN A 110 1.15 -3.93 2.05
C ASN A 110 0.28 -4.01 0.79
N ALA A 111 -0.73 -3.13 0.65
CA ALA A 111 -1.57 -3.05 -0.55
C ALA A 111 -0.74 -2.74 -1.81
N ALA A 112 0.12 -1.72 -1.74
CA ALA A 112 0.96 -1.33 -2.86
C ALA A 112 1.91 -2.46 -3.30
N THR A 113 2.59 -3.10 -2.34
CA THR A 113 3.47 -4.23 -2.64
C THR A 113 2.72 -5.37 -3.32
N VAL A 114 1.49 -5.69 -2.86
CA VAL A 114 0.64 -6.70 -3.53
C VAL A 114 0.29 -6.32 -4.95
N LEU A 115 -0.13 -5.07 -5.20
CA LEU A 115 -0.46 -4.60 -6.54
C LEU A 115 0.74 -4.71 -7.48
N VAL A 116 1.91 -4.26 -7.05
CA VAL A 116 3.14 -4.30 -7.85
C VAL A 116 3.59 -5.75 -8.09
N ALA A 117 3.65 -6.56 -7.03
CA ALA A 117 4.14 -7.93 -7.11
C ALA A 117 3.23 -8.79 -7.98
N LEU A 118 1.92 -8.76 -7.76
CA LEU A 118 0.98 -9.58 -8.53
C LEU A 118 0.83 -9.10 -9.97
N ASN A 119 0.90 -7.78 -10.24
CA ASN A 119 0.94 -7.29 -11.62
C ASN A 119 2.15 -7.84 -12.37
N HIS A 120 3.30 -7.95 -11.69
CA HIS A 120 4.51 -8.55 -12.24
C HIS A 120 4.37 -10.08 -12.41
N LEU A 121 3.97 -10.79 -11.35
CA LEU A 121 3.92 -12.25 -11.32
C LEU A 121 2.84 -12.84 -12.24
N TRP A 122 1.69 -12.18 -12.35
CA TRP A 122 0.63 -12.55 -13.29
C TRP A 122 0.83 -11.94 -14.68
N GLN A 123 1.87 -11.12 -14.88
CA GLN A 123 2.18 -10.46 -16.14
C GLN A 123 1.02 -9.64 -16.71
N CYS A 124 0.22 -9.00 -15.85
CA CYS A 124 -0.95 -8.23 -16.27
C CYS A 124 -0.58 -6.99 -17.09
N GLY A 125 0.64 -6.46 -16.91
CA GLY A 125 1.14 -5.34 -17.71
C GLY A 125 0.39 -4.02 -17.47
N LEU A 126 -0.22 -3.84 -16.29
CA LEU A 126 -0.71 -2.52 -15.89
C LEU A 126 0.47 -1.59 -15.62
N SER A 127 0.33 -0.35 -16.08
CA SER A 127 1.29 0.73 -15.82
C SER A 127 1.31 1.12 -14.35
N ILE A 128 2.38 1.80 -13.92
CA ILE A 128 2.49 2.37 -12.57
C ILE A 128 1.35 3.36 -12.28
N ASP A 129 0.92 4.13 -13.28
CA ASP A 129 -0.20 5.07 -13.12
C ASP A 129 -1.54 4.36 -12.91
N GLU A 130 -1.79 3.26 -13.62
CA GLU A 130 -2.97 2.42 -13.40
C GLU A 130 -2.95 1.80 -12.00
N LEU A 131 -1.81 1.22 -11.58
CA LEU A 131 -1.67 0.65 -10.24
C LEU A 131 -1.83 1.70 -9.14
N ALA A 132 -1.29 2.90 -9.33
CA ALA A 132 -1.43 4.01 -8.38
C ALA A 132 -2.90 4.47 -8.27
N THR A 133 -3.59 4.55 -9.41
CA THR A 133 -5.02 4.91 -9.46
C THR A 133 -5.87 3.86 -8.75
N LEU A 134 -5.60 2.56 -8.96
CA LEU A 134 -6.26 1.49 -8.23
C LEU A 134 -5.96 1.56 -6.74
N GLY A 135 -4.69 1.76 -6.39
CA GLY A 135 -4.22 1.86 -5.02
C GLY A 135 -4.90 2.98 -4.23
N LEU A 136 -5.16 4.12 -4.86
CA LEU A 136 -5.85 5.25 -4.23
C LEU A 136 -7.22 4.87 -3.65
N THR A 137 -7.92 3.93 -4.29
CA THR A 137 -9.23 3.43 -3.81
C THR A 137 -9.13 2.56 -2.55
N LEU A 138 -7.93 2.05 -2.24
CA LEU A 138 -7.63 1.24 -1.05
C LEU A 138 -7.10 2.10 0.10
N GLY A 139 -6.38 3.19 -0.21
CA GLY A 139 -5.90 4.16 0.77
C GLY A 139 -5.10 5.31 0.14
N ALA A 140 -5.16 6.48 0.78
CA ALA A 140 -4.52 7.71 0.30
C ALA A 140 -3.00 7.61 0.13
N ASP A 141 -2.32 6.81 0.96
CA ASP A 141 -0.87 6.64 0.91
C ASP A 141 -0.43 5.53 -0.07
N VAL A 142 -1.33 4.71 -0.62
CA VAL A 142 -0.94 3.59 -1.51
C VAL A 142 -0.21 4.07 -2.79
N PRO A 143 -0.62 5.17 -3.45
CA PRO A 143 0.05 5.66 -4.66
C PRO A 143 1.54 5.95 -4.48
N VAL A 144 1.98 6.50 -3.33
CA VAL A 144 3.40 6.80 -3.13
C VAL A 144 4.23 5.52 -3.06
N PHE A 145 3.73 4.49 -2.38
CA PHE A 145 4.38 3.18 -2.35
C PHE A 145 4.42 2.49 -3.72
N VAL A 146 3.35 2.58 -4.52
CA VAL A 146 3.32 2.04 -5.88
C VAL A 146 4.35 2.73 -6.78
N ARG A 147 4.47 4.06 -6.69
CA ARG A 147 5.43 4.83 -7.49
C ARG A 147 6.89 4.64 -7.05
N GLY A 148 7.12 4.24 -5.80
CA GLY A 148 8.43 3.79 -5.32
C GLY A 148 9.49 4.89 -5.12
N HIS A 149 9.11 6.17 -5.13
CA HIS A 149 10.01 7.30 -4.88
C HIS A 149 9.52 8.18 -3.73
N ALA A 150 10.45 8.77 -2.99
CA ALA A 150 10.12 9.86 -2.08
C ALA A 150 9.43 10.98 -2.86
N ALA A 151 8.36 11.54 -2.31
CA ALA A 151 7.48 12.42 -3.06
C ALA A 151 6.87 13.51 -2.17
N PHE A 152 6.79 14.71 -2.73
CA PHE A 152 5.90 15.75 -2.25
C PHE A 152 4.49 15.43 -2.74
N ALA A 153 3.53 15.42 -1.83
CA ALA A 153 2.15 15.08 -2.09
C ALA A 153 1.23 16.27 -1.78
N GLU A 154 0.33 16.53 -2.71
CA GLU A 154 -0.73 17.55 -2.62
C GLU A 154 -2.13 16.94 -2.83
N GLY A 155 -3.17 17.77 -2.76
CA GLY A 155 -4.56 17.33 -2.89
C GLY A 155 -4.99 16.60 -1.62
N VAL A 156 -5.60 15.43 -1.77
CA VAL A 156 -5.86 14.46 -0.68
C VAL A 156 -4.75 13.40 -0.59
N GLY A 157 -3.60 13.62 -1.24
CA GLY A 157 -2.43 12.72 -1.27
C GLY A 157 -2.19 12.05 -2.63
N GLU A 158 -3.01 12.34 -3.63
CA GLU A 158 -3.00 11.74 -4.97
C GLU A 158 -2.05 12.44 -5.96
N ILE A 159 -1.75 13.73 -5.75
CA ILE A 159 -0.88 14.51 -6.63
C ILE A 159 0.56 14.37 -6.12
N LEU A 160 1.36 13.54 -6.78
CA LEU A 160 2.71 13.19 -6.35
C LEU A 160 3.78 13.78 -7.27
N THR A 161 4.70 14.55 -6.70
CA THR A 161 5.90 15.04 -7.37
C THR A 161 7.15 14.40 -6.73
N PRO A 162 7.94 13.60 -7.47
CA PRO A 162 9.16 13.00 -6.93
C PRO A 162 10.16 14.05 -6.42
N VAL A 163 10.78 13.78 -5.28
CA VAL A 163 11.80 14.64 -4.67
C VAL A 163 12.87 13.81 -3.96
N ASN A 164 14.04 14.40 -3.71
CA ASN A 164 15.17 13.72 -3.06
C ASN A 164 15.53 14.43 -1.74
N PRO A 165 14.75 14.26 -0.66
CA PRO A 165 15.10 14.81 0.64
C PRO A 165 16.35 14.11 1.22
N PRO A 166 17.07 14.74 2.16
CA PRO A 166 18.21 14.09 2.82
C PRO A 166 17.80 12.75 3.48
N GLU A 167 18.58 11.71 3.23
CA GLU A 167 18.42 10.39 3.86
C GLU A 167 19.09 10.40 5.24
N LYS A 168 18.26 10.39 6.29
CA LYS A 168 18.71 10.46 7.69
C LYS A 168 18.45 9.14 8.40
N TRP A 169 19.16 8.95 9.51
CA TRP A 169 18.79 7.95 10.50
C TRP A 169 17.67 8.48 11.39
N TYR A 170 16.67 7.64 11.65
CA TYR A 170 15.53 7.96 12.51
C TYR A 170 15.46 6.96 13.67
N LEU A 171 15.28 7.47 14.88
CA LEU A 171 14.76 6.68 15.99
C LEU A 171 13.24 6.81 15.98
N VAL A 172 12.54 5.73 15.61
CA VAL A 172 11.08 5.69 15.52
C VAL A 172 10.54 5.08 16.82
N ALA A 173 9.79 5.86 17.59
CA ALA A 173 9.18 5.41 18.83
C ALA A 173 7.67 5.22 18.67
N HIS A 174 7.14 4.09 19.17
CA HIS A 174 5.71 3.82 19.20
C HIS A 174 5.20 3.86 20.65
N PRO A 175 4.29 4.78 21.02
CA PRO A 175 3.89 5.00 22.42
C PRO A 175 3.01 3.88 23.02
N GLY A 176 2.58 2.90 22.21
CA GLY A 176 1.75 1.78 22.67
C GLY A 176 0.24 2.11 22.73
N VAL A 177 -0.16 3.30 22.26
CA VAL A 177 -1.56 3.72 22.14
C VAL A 177 -2.00 3.71 20.68
N SER A 178 -3.26 3.30 20.44
CA SER A 178 -3.88 3.36 19.11
C SER A 178 -4.62 4.69 18.94
N ILE A 179 -4.30 5.42 17.86
CA ILE A 179 -4.97 6.65 17.48
C ILE A 179 -5.63 6.40 16.12
N PRO A 180 -6.97 6.21 16.07
CA PRO A 180 -7.69 6.08 14.81
C PRO A 180 -7.58 7.38 14.00
N THR A 181 -7.30 7.25 12.71
CA THR A 181 -7.25 8.39 11.79
C THR A 181 -8.61 9.10 11.67
N THR A 182 -9.72 8.38 11.86
CA THR A 182 -11.11 8.82 11.69
C THR A 182 -11.68 9.70 12.83
N GLY A 183 -10.84 10.44 13.55
CA GLY A 183 -11.27 11.31 14.65
C GLY A 183 -11.08 12.82 14.43
N TYR A 184 -10.26 13.22 13.46
CA TYR A 184 -9.81 14.63 13.30
C TYR A 184 -9.53 15.01 11.82
N LEU A 185 -10.07 14.24 10.87
CA LEU A 185 -10.05 14.52 9.43
C LEU A 185 -11.48 14.62 8.89
#